data_AF-A0A2T3JH82-F1
#
_entry.id   AF-A0A2T3JH82-F1
#
_cell.length_a   1.000
_cell.length_b   1.000
_cell.length_c   1.000
_cell.angle_alpha   90.00
_cell.angle_beta   90.00
_cell.angle_gamma   90.00
#
_symmetry.space_group_name_H-M   'P 1'
#
loop_
_entity.id
_entity.type
_entity.pdbx_description
1 polymer ?
#
loop_
_entity_poly.entity_id
_entity_poly.type
_entity_poly.pdbx_seq_one_letter_code
_entity_poly.pdbx_strand_id
1 'polypeptide(L)'
;MKKINPSLFLIIGISALILVSGCSDRKKSLTENTMNIPVFINPALTMVAYMVDASVVDNLEDELSIPWSMTVAVKQISGKKTREVGNCSSILAAQNDNFEPVEPSHHTPYLNALMQCRAITIAVDMAPSNISYLTGSLDKRAIGALPVAMAFIPSKSQQSSIKANGLLKSINDVTPIIGFTQVNDYEIELKINGGSQTMLVLAKGDTNGDQIEDLLMQVINATEGGTYSATRLFVLSRKEKDGSWSLLSEY
;
A
#
# COMPACT_ATOMS: atom_id res chain seq x y z
N MET A 1 77.71 -47.91 2.37
CA MET A 1 76.57 -47.01 2.10
C MET A 1 76.17 -47.15 0.63
N LYS A 2 74.88 -47.44 0.36
CA LYS A 2 74.05 -47.41 -0.89
C LYS A 2 74.69 -47.91 -2.22
N LYS A 3 74.39 -49.13 -2.74
CA LYS A 3 73.17 -49.69 -3.40
C LYS A 3 72.74 -48.91 -4.66
N ILE A 4 73.11 -49.38 -5.86
CA ILE A 4 72.40 -50.29 -6.80
C ILE A 4 71.04 -49.76 -7.27
N ASN A 5 70.97 -49.51 -8.58
CA ASN A 5 69.81 -49.14 -9.38
C ASN A 5 69.24 -50.41 -10.03
N PRO A 6 67.91 -50.62 -9.98
CA PRO A 6 67.28 -51.30 -11.12
C PRO A 6 65.84 -50.83 -11.44
N SER A 7 65.57 -50.82 -12.75
CA SER A 7 64.35 -51.30 -13.40
C SER A 7 63.06 -50.46 -13.42
N LEU A 8 62.49 -50.48 -14.63
CA LEU A 8 61.06 -50.60 -14.97
C LEU A 8 60.16 -49.36 -14.74
N PHE A 9 59.53 -48.85 -15.80
CA PHE A 9 58.18 -49.29 -16.18
C PHE A 9 57.72 -48.69 -17.52
N LEU A 10 57.23 -49.61 -18.35
CA LEU A 10 56.44 -49.42 -19.57
C LEU A 10 55.03 -48.94 -19.15
N ILE A 11 54.51 -47.86 -19.71
CA ILE A 11 53.07 -47.55 -19.65
C ILE A 11 52.54 -47.25 -21.05
N ILE A 12 51.59 -48.10 -21.43
CA ILE A 12 50.82 -48.15 -22.67
C ILE A 12 49.74 -47.07 -22.61
N GLY A 13 49.69 -46.19 -23.61
CA GLY A 13 48.61 -45.23 -23.78
C GLY A 13 47.42 -45.85 -24.53
N ILE A 14 46.36 -46.21 -23.81
CA ILE A 14 45.06 -46.53 -24.40
C ILE A 14 44.19 -45.28 -24.26
N SER A 15 43.97 -44.59 -25.37
CA SER A 15 42.96 -43.51 -25.47
C SER A 15 41.59 -44.16 -25.68
N ALA A 16 40.78 -44.20 -24.63
CA ALA A 16 39.37 -44.54 -24.71
C ALA A 16 38.57 -43.27 -25.04
N LEU A 17 38.11 -43.18 -26.29
CA LEU A 17 37.22 -42.12 -26.76
C LEU A 17 35.78 -42.46 -26.30
N ILE A 18 35.33 -41.86 -25.20
CA ILE A 18 33.96 -41.98 -24.71
C ILE A 18 33.09 -41.00 -25.51
N LEU A 19 32.31 -41.52 -26.46
CA LEU A 19 31.21 -40.81 -27.09
C LEU A 19 30.07 -40.69 -26.07
N VAL A 20 30.01 -39.56 -25.37
CA VAL A 20 28.85 -39.19 -24.57
C VAL A 20 27.78 -38.71 -25.54
N SER A 21 26.80 -39.57 -25.82
CA SER A 21 25.53 -39.20 -26.44
C SER A 21 24.81 -38.23 -25.51
N GLY A 22 25.00 -36.93 -25.73
CA GLY A 22 24.26 -35.88 -25.06
C GLY A 22 22.78 -35.97 -25.46
N CYS A 23 21.94 -36.47 -24.56
CA CYS A 23 20.51 -36.22 -24.58
C CYS A 23 20.31 -34.70 -24.58
N SER A 24 19.95 -34.15 -25.73
CA SER A 24 19.41 -32.80 -25.83
C SER A 24 18.02 -32.83 -25.21
N ASP A 25 17.97 -32.70 -23.88
CA ASP A 25 16.77 -32.27 -23.18
C ASP A 25 16.42 -30.88 -23.72
N ARG A 26 15.56 -30.85 -24.74
CA ARG A 26 14.70 -29.70 -25.00
C ARG A 26 13.95 -29.44 -23.71
N LYS A 27 14.51 -28.58 -22.86
CA LYS A 27 13.72 -27.80 -21.92
C LYS A 27 12.66 -27.11 -22.77
N LYS A 28 11.45 -27.68 -22.79
CA LYS A 28 10.25 -26.92 -23.07
C LYS A 28 10.34 -25.75 -22.09
N SER A 29 10.72 -24.59 -22.61
CA SER A 29 10.37 -23.33 -21.99
C SER A 29 8.85 -23.38 -21.92
N LEU A 30 8.36 -23.81 -20.76
CA LEU A 30 7.07 -23.39 -20.28
C LEU A 30 7.21 -21.88 -20.27
N THR A 31 6.66 -21.22 -21.27
CA THR A 31 6.21 -19.85 -21.13
C THR A 31 5.35 -19.87 -19.87
N GLU A 32 5.94 -19.48 -18.73
CA GLU A 32 5.17 -19.14 -17.55
C GLU A 32 4.12 -18.18 -18.05
N ASN A 33 2.87 -18.63 -18.00
CA ASN A 33 1.73 -17.81 -18.32
C ASN A 33 1.71 -16.78 -17.17
N THR A 34 2.42 -15.67 -17.35
CA THR A 34 2.45 -14.57 -16.40
C THR A 34 1.01 -14.12 -16.26
N MET A 35 0.35 -14.49 -15.16
CA MET A 35 -1.00 -14.07 -14.88
C MET A 35 -0.97 -12.56 -14.73
N ASN A 36 -1.49 -11.84 -15.72
CA ASN A 36 -1.62 -10.40 -15.64
C ASN A 36 -2.82 -10.08 -14.74
N ILE A 37 -2.57 -9.78 -13.47
CA ILE A 37 -3.56 -9.37 -12.48
C ILE A 37 -3.81 -7.87 -12.71
N PRO A 38 -5.01 -7.48 -13.19
CA PRO A 38 -5.29 -6.09 -13.48
C PRO A 38 -5.37 -5.27 -12.19
N VAL A 39 -5.12 -3.96 -12.31
CA VAL A 39 -5.37 -3.02 -11.23
C VAL A 39 -6.85 -3.07 -10.87
N PHE A 40 -7.13 -3.26 -9.58
CA PHE A 40 -8.46 -3.15 -9.01
C PHE A 40 -8.64 -1.76 -8.40
N ILE A 41 -9.74 -1.09 -8.75
CA ILE A 41 -10.15 0.19 -8.18
C ILE A 41 -11.51 -0.02 -7.51
N ASN A 42 -11.61 0.31 -6.22
CA ASN A 42 -12.88 0.29 -5.51
C ASN A 42 -13.75 1.46 -6.01
N PRO A 43 -15.03 1.25 -6.37
CA PRO A 43 -15.95 2.34 -6.76
C PRO A 43 -16.13 3.45 -5.71
N ALA A 44 -15.81 3.19 -4.44
CA ALA A 44 -15.78 4.22 -3.39
C ALA A 44 -14.63 5.23 -3.56
N LEU A 45 -13.61 4.90 -4.37
CA LEU A 45 -12.52 5.79 -4.72
C LEU A 45 -12.93 6.71 -5.88
N THR A 46 -13.65 7.77 -5.54
CA THR A 46 -14.07 8.81 -6.49
C THR A 46 -14.27 10.15 -5.79
N MET A 47 -14.26 11.23 -6.55
CA MET A 47 -14.50 12.63 -6.20
C MET A 47 -15.68 13.23 -6.99
N VAL A 48 -16.44 12.43 -7.76
CA VAL A 48 -17.55 12.93 -8.61
C VAL A 48 -18.55 13.82 -7.86
N ALA A 49 -18.81 13.54 -6.59
CA ALA A 49 -19.72 14.33 -5.76
C ALA A 49 -19.26 15.79 -5.53
N TYR A 50 -17.98 16.07 -5.72
CA TYR A 50 -17.41 17.41 -5.59
C TYR A 50 -17.41 18.19 -6.91
N MET A 51 -17.55 17.54 -8.05
CA MET A 51 -17.29 18.13 -9.37
C MET A 51 -18.42 19.05 -9.87
N VAL A 52 -18.05 20.05 -10.69
CA VAL A 52 -19.02 20.91 -11.38
C VAL A 52 -19.83 20.10 -12.40
N ASP A 53 -19.15 19.23 -13.14
CA ASP A 53 -19.71 18.38 -14.17
C ASP A 53 -19.07 16.99 -14.06
N ALA A 54 -19.82 16.02 -13.57
CA ALA A 54 -19.36 14.64 -13.47
C ALA A 54 -19.50 13.88 -14.80
N SER A 55 -20.20 14.44 -15.81
CA SER A 55 -20.40 13.78 -17.10
C SER A 55 -19.15 13.76 -17.98
N VAL A 56 -18.13 14.55 -17.62
CA VAL A 56 -16.84 14.61 -18.30
C VAL A 56 -15.77 13.69 -17.69
N VAL A 57 -16.14 12.86 -16.70
CA VAL A 57 -15.25 11.85 -16.10
C VAL A 57 -15.34 10.58 -16.94
N ASP A 58 -14.33 10.31 -17.77
CA ASP A 58 -14.24 9.06 -18.54
C ASP A 58 -13.51 7.98 -17.74
N ASN A 59 -12.51 8.38 -16.95
CA ASN A 59 -11.72 7.51 -16.10
C ASN A 59 -11.26 8.22 -14.80
N LEU A 60 -10.68 7.45 -13.87
CA LEU A 60 -10.29 7.93 -12.55
C LEU A 60 -9.21 9.04 -12.60
N GLU A 61 -8.34 9.05 -13.60
CA GLU A 61 -7.28 10.06 -13.75
C GLU A 61 -7.86 11.44 -14.09
N ASP A 62 -8.94 11.50 -14.87
CA ASP A 62 -9.59 12.77 -15.24
C ASP A 62 -10.02 13.56 -14.00
N GLU A 63 -10.45 12.84 -12.95
CA GLU A 63 -10.86 13.40 -11.67
C GLU A 63 -9.77 14.27 -11.01
N LEU A 64 -8.50 14.05 -11.35
CA LEU A 64 -7.40 14.82 -10.78
C LEU A 64 -7.45 16.30 -11.17
N SER A 65 -7.94 16.59 -12.37
CA SER A 65 -7.88 17.92 -12.98
C SER A 65 -9.23 18.63 -13.04
N ILE A 66 -10.34 17.87 -13.02
CA ILE A 66 -11.69 18.41 -13.16
C ILE A 66 -12.02 19.39 -12.00
N PRO A 67 -12.51 20.60 -12.31
CA PRO A 67 -12.92 21.57 -11.29
C PRO A 67 -14.06 21.07 -10.40
N TRP A 68 -13.95 21.37 -9.12
CA TRP A 68 -14.99 21.20 -8.12
C TRP A 68 -16.01 22.33 -8.16
N SER A 69 -17.22 22.03 -7.70
CA SER A 69 -18.35 22.96 -7.52
C SER A 69 -18.06 24.08 -6.53
N MET A 70 -17.03 23.93 -5.69
CA MET A 70 -16.59 24.93 -4.73
C MET A 70 -15.06 24.99 -4.66
N THR A 71 -14.53 26.18 -4.40
CA THR A 71 -13.12 26.39 -4.09
C THR A 71 -12.92 26.61 -2.60
N VAL A 72 -11.73 26.27 -2.10
CA VAL A 72 -11.30 26.52 -0.73
C VAL A 72 -10.14 27.50 -0.75
N ALA A 73 -10.30 28.63 -0.07
CA ALA A 73 -9.20 29.56 0.15
C ALA A 73 -8.20 28.98 1.17
N VAL A 74 -6.93 28.98 0.79
CA VAL A 74 -5.82 28.48 1.61
C VAL A 74 -4.72 29.53 1.77
N LYS A 75 -4.00 29.48 2.89
CA LYS A 75 -2.86 30.34 3.23
C LYS A 75 -1.63 29.51 3.55
N GLN A 76 -0.45 30.04 3.24
CA GLN A 76 0.81 29.39 3.59
C GLN A 76 1.08 29.53 5.09
N ILE A 77 1.38 28.42 5.79
CA ILE A 77 1.54 28.39 7.26
C ILE A 77 2.58 29.39 7.78
N SER A 78 3.74 29.48 7.10
CA SER A 78 4.85 30.37 7.50
C SER A 78 5.02 31.58 6.57
N GLY A 79 4.06 31.81 5.68
CA GLY A 79 4.16 32.82 4.62
C GLY A 79 3.01 33.83 4.64
N LYS A 80 2.96 34.66 3.60
CA LYS A 80 1.85 35.60 3.34
C LYS A 80 1.08 35.27 2.06
N LYS A 81 1.42 34.16 1.41
CA LYS A 81 0.79 33.74 0.16
C LYS A 81 -0.58 33.13 0.46
N THR A 82 -1.55 33.46 -0.38
CA THR A 82 -2.86 32.82 -0.44
C THR A 82 -3.10 32.26 -1.83
N ARG A 83 -3.94 31.24 -1.94
CA ARG A 83 -4.47 30.74 -3.20
C ARG A 83 -5.82 30.08 -2.98
N GLU A 84 -6.51 29.79 -4.06
CA GLU A 84 -7.68 28.91 -4.04
C GLU A 84 -7.30 27.52 -4.54
N VAL A 85 -7.91 26.50 -3.95
CA VAL A 85 -7.88 25.13 -4.44
C VAL A 85 -9.27 24.72 -4.87
N GLY A 86 -9.39 24.01 -5.97
CA GLY A 86 -10.69 23.63 -6.55
C GLY A 86 -10.63 22.36 -7.38
N ASN A 87 -9.59 21.56 -7.23
CA ASN A 87 -9.45 20.23 -7.82
C ASN A 87 -8.33 19.47 -7.09
N CYS A 88 -8.14 18.19 -7.42
CA CYS A 88 -7.10 17.39 -6.78
C CYS A 88 -5.68 17.89 -7.08
N SER A 89 -5.38 18.32 -8.31
CA SER A 89 -4.05 18.86 -8.63
C SER A 89 -3.71 20.09 -7.76
N SER A 90 -4.66 21.02 -7.57
CA SER A 90 -4.44 22.23 -6.79
C SER A 90 -4.35 21.97 -5.29
N ILE A 91 -5.12 21.04 -4.72
CA ILE A 91 -5.03 20.71 -3.29
C ILE A 91 -3.75 19.96 -2.94
N LEU A 92 -3.27 19.08 -3.83
CA LEU A 92 -2.00 18.37 -3.64
C LEU A 92 -0.81 19.34 -3.74
N ALA A 93 -0.83 20.27 -4.71
CA ALA A 93 0.14 21.35 -4.79
C ALA A 93 0.08 22.27 -3.54
N ALA A 94 -1.13 22.54 -3.03
CA ALA A 94 -1.36 23.24 -1.76
C ALA A 94 -0.65 22.60 -0.58
N GLN A 95 -0.83 21.30 -0.41
CA GLN A 95 -0.19 20.56 0.67
C GLN A 95 1.33 20.54 0.55
N ASN A 96 1.89 20.34 -0.66
CA ASN A 96 3.34 20.33 -0.88
C ASN A 96 4.02 21.67 -0.52
N ASP A 97 3.34 22.79 -0.73
CA ASP A 97 3.87 24.12 -0.40
C ASP A 97 3.52 24.58 1.04
N ASN A 98 3.03 23.68 1.89
CA ASN A 98 2.61 23.92 3.28
C ASN A 98 1.51 24.98 3.42
N PHE A 99 0.44 24.83 2.63
CA PHE A 99 -0.78 25.63 2.78
C PHE A 99 -1.82 24.89 3.64
N GLU A 100 -2.61 25.69 4.37
CA GLU A 100 -3.76 25.25 5.15
C GLU A 100 -4.99 26.11 4.83
N PRO A 101 -6.22 25.62 5.07
CA PRO A 101 -7.42 26.45 4.93
C PRO A 101 -7.36 27.74 5.75
N VAL A 102 -7.93 28.81 5.18
CA VAL A 102 -8.07 30.08 5.91
C VAL A 102 -9.13 29.96 6.99
N GLU A 103 -10.28 29.37 6.64
CA GLU A 103 -11.44 29.22 7.51
C GLU A 103 -11.36 27.93 8.34
N PRO A 104 -11.49 28.00 9.68
CA PRO A 104 -11.46 26.82 10.56
C PRO A 104 -12.46 25.72 10.16
N SER A 105 -13.66 26.11 9.73
CA SER A 105 -14.72 25.19 9.31
C SER A 105 -14.36 24.37 8.06
N HIS A 106 -13.41 24.83 7.25
CA HIS A 106 -12.98 24.15 6.03
C HIS A 106 -11.87 23.12 6.29
N HIS A 107 -11.27 23.06 7.49
CA HIS A 107 -10.17 22.13 7.77
C HIS A 107 -10.52 20.67 7.56
N THR A 108 -11.62 20.18 8.16
CA THR A 108 -11.99 18.76 8.03
C THR A 108 -12.38 18.38 6.59
N PRO A 109 -13.26 19.12 5.90
CA PRO A 109 -13.56 18.85 4.48
C PRO A 109 -12.31 18.89 3.59
N TYR A 110 -11.43 19.87 3.81
CA TYR A 110 -10.17 19.99 3.07
C TYR A 110 -9.26 18.77 3.26
N LEU A 111 -9.06 18.33 4.51
CA LEU A 111 -8.22 17.16 4.80
C LEU A 111 -8.81 15.87 4.20
N ASN A 112 -10.13 15.70 4.24
CA ASN A 112 -10.79 14.56 3.62
C ASN A 112 -10.63 14.56 2.10
N ALA A 113 -10.86 15.71 1.45
CA ALA A 113 -10.65 15.87 0.01
C ALA A 113 -9.17 15.63 -0.38
N LEU A 114 -8.23 16.15 0.42
CA LEU A 114 -6.80 15.92 0.22
C LEU A 114 -6.44 14.43 0.30
N MET A 115 -6.98 13.70 1.28
CA MET A 115 -6.75 12.26 1.41
C MET A 115 -7.35 11.51 0.22
N GLN A 116 -8.58 11.84 -0.21
CA GLN A 116 -9.19 11.19 -1.37
C GLN A 116 -8.38 11.45 -2.65
N CYS A 117 -7.98 12.70 -2.92
CA CYS A 117 -7.13 13.05 -4.06
C CYS A 117 -5.77 12.33 -4.05
N ARG A 118 -5.18 12.16 -2.86
CA ARG A 118 -3.94 11.40 -2.71
C ARG A 118 -4.14 9.93 -3.02
N ALA A 119 -5.24 9.34 -2.56
CA ALA A 119 -5.58 7.96 -2.89
C ALA A 119 -5.81 7.76 -4.39
N ILE A 120 -6.52 8.68 -5.05
CA ILE A 120 -6.71 8.68 -6.51
C ILE A 120 -5.37 8.71 -7.23
N THR A 121 -4.47 9.63 -6.83
CA THR A 121 -3.13 9.74 -7.42
C THR A 121 -2.35 8.43 -7.31
N ILE A 122 -2.32 7.83 -6.12
CA ILE A 122 -1.63 6.55 -5.89
C ILE A 122 -2.24 5.44 -6.77
N ALA A 123 -3.57 5.38 -6.84
CA ALA A 123 -4.26 4.32 -7.55
C ALA A 123 -4.14 4.42 -9.08
N VAL A 124 -4.10 5.64 -9.63
CA VAL A 124 -3.82 5.89 -11.05
C VAL A 124 -2.40 5.48 -11.43
N ASP A 125 -1.44 5.68 -10.52
CA ASP A 125 -0.04 5.32 -10.74
C ASP A 125 0.24 3.80 -10.56
N MET A 126 -0.74 3.00 -10.12
CA MET A 126 -0.57 1.55 -9.96
C MET A 126 -0.45 0.84 -11.32
N ALA A 127 0.44 -0.14 -11.38
CA ALA A 127 0.57 -1.04 -12.52
C ALA A 127 -0.15 -2.39 -12.26
N PRO A 128 -0.51 -3.14 -13.31
CA PRO A 128 -0.86 -4.55 -13.17
C PRO A 128 0.27 -5.37 -12.55
N SER A 129 -0.07 -6.43 -11.84
CA SER A 129 0.89 -7.32 -11.16
C SER A 129 0.90 -8.70 -11.79
N ASN A 130 1.97 -9.48 -11.58
CA ASN A 130 2.04 -10.87 -12.03
C ASN A 130 1.73 -11.89 -10.92
N ILE A 131 1.87 -11.45 -9.67
CA ILE A 131 1.75 -12.31 -8.49
C ILE A 131 0.91 -11.58 -7.45
N SER A 132 -0.03 -12.28 -6.82
CA SER A 132 -0.71 -11.77 -5.63
C SER A 132 -0.62 -12.78 -4.50
N TYR A 133 -0.29 -12.25 -3.32
CA TYR A 133 -0.38 -12.95 -2.04
C TYR A 133 -1.49 -12.36 -1.15
N LEU A 134 -2.28 -11.42 -1.71
CA LEU A 134 -3.43 -10.85 -1.04
C LEU A 134 -4.55 -11.90 -1.01
N THR A 135 -5.21 -12.04 0.13
CA THR A 135 -6.43 -12.87 0.24
C THR A 135 -7.63 -12.07 -0.26
N GLY A 136 -8.68 -12.77 -0.72
CA GLY A 136 -9.87 -12.13 -1.29
C GLY A 136 -10.57 -11.16 -0.33
N SER A 137 -10.72 -11.54 0.94
CA SER A 137 -11.39 -10.74 1.98
C SER A 137 -10.43 -10.30 3.09
N LEU A 138 -10.69 -9.12 3.65
CA LEU A 138 -10.09 -8.64 4.90
C LEU A 138 -10.67 -9.38 6.11
N ASP A 139 -10.25 -10.62 6.35
CA ASP A 139 -10.74 -11.38 7.51
C ASP A 139 -10.05 -10.97 8.83
N LYS A 140 -10.65 -11.35 9.97
CA LYS A 140 -10.13 -11.02 11.31
C LYS A 140 -8.67 -11.47 11.52
N ARG A 141 -8.23 -12.57 10.89
CA ARG A 141 -6.85 -13.06 11.03
C ARG A 141 -5.89 -12.17 10.25
N ALA A 142 -6.24 -11.81 9.01
CA ALA A 142 -5.46 -10.91 8.17
C ALA A 142 -5.27 -9.54 8.85
N ILE A 143 -6.34 -9.03 9.46
CA ILE A 143 -6.32 -7.76 10.20
C ILE A 143 -5.42 -7.83 11.42
N GLY A 144 -5.50 -8.91 12.20
CA GLY A 144 -4.66 -9.08 13.38
C GLY A 144 -3.15 -9.10 13.09
N ALA A 145 -2.75 -9.31 11.84
CA ALA A 145 -1.36 -9.33 11.39
C ALA A 145 -0.90 -8.01 10.73
N LEU A 146 -1.77 -7.00 10.61
CA LEU A 146 -1.42 -5.73 10.00
C LEU A 146 -0.33 -4.99 10.79
N PRO A 147 0.49 -4.15 10.12
CA PRO A 147 1.57 -3.43 10.79
C PRO A 147 1.07 -2.53 11.92
N VAL A 148 1.90 -2.37 12.96
CA VAL A 148 1.64 -1.48 14.11
C VAL A 148 1.27 -0.05 13.70
N ALA A 149 1.77 0.44 12.57
CA ALA A 149 1.48 1.77 12.05
C ALA A 149 -0.03 2.02 11.81
N MET A 150 -0.80 0.95 11.59
CA MET A 150 -2.25 1.00 11.36
C MET A 150 -3.07 0.96 12.65
N ALA A 151 -2.42 0.89 13.82
CA ALA A 151 -3.12 0.89 15.09
C ALA A 151 -3.91 2.18 15.35
N PHE A 152 -4.92 2.07 16.21
CA PHE A 152 -5.64 3.22 16.74
C PHE A 152 -4.75 3.95 17.76
N ILE A 153 -4.25 5.12 17.38
CA ILE A 153 -3.31 5.92 18.16
C ILE A 153 -3.87 7.36 18.33
N PRO A 154 -4.72 7.61 19.33
CA PRO A 154 -5.38 8.91 19.55
C PRO A 154 -4.44 10.02 20.03
N SER A 155 -3.18 9.74 20.38
CA SER A 155 -2.28 10.74 20.95
C SER A 155 -0.81 10.59 20.52
N LYS A 156 -0.11 11.73 20.45
CA LYS A 156 1.33 11.78 20.16
C LYS A 156 2.18 11.07 21.22
N SER A 157 1.79 11.14 22.50
CA SER A 157 2.50 10.45 23.58
C SER A 157 2.43 8.94 23.41
N GLN A 158 1.25 8.39 23.10
CA GLN A 158 1.08 6.98 22.78
C GLN A 158 1.87 6.58 21.54
N GLN A 159 1.86 7.41 20.48
CA GLN A 159 2.67 7.18 19.29
C GLN A 159 4.16 7.05 19.63
N SER A 160 4.70 7.94 20.46
CA SER A 160 6.10 7.89 20.91
C SER A 160 6.39 6.63 21.72
N SER A 161 5.49 6.24 22.63
CA SER A 161 5.64 5.01 23.44
C SER A 161 5.64 3.75 22.58
N ILE A 162 4.78 3.69 21.55
CA ILE A 162 4.74 2.57 20.59
C ILE A 162 6.04 2.50 19.79
N LYS A 163 6.50 3.63 19.25
CA LYS A 163 7.77 3.70 18.49
C LYS A 163 8.98 3.29 19.33
N ALA A 164 8.98 3.62 20.63
CA ALA A 164 10.05 3.23 21.55
C ALA A 164 10.01 1.73 21.92
N ASN A 165 8.88 1.06 21.73
CA ASN A 165 8.71 -0.35 22.07
C ASN A 165 8.91 -1.26 20.84
N GLY A 166 10.14 -1.73 20.65
CA GLY A 166 10.52 -2.60 19.53
C GLY A 166 9.90 -4.02 19.56
N LEU A 167 9.17 -4.38 20.60
CA LEU A 167 8.49 -5.68 20.73
C LEU A 167 7.14 -5.72 20.04
N LEU A 168 6.52 -4.57 19.78
CA LEU A 168 5.22 -4.49 19.10
C LEU A 168 5.41 -4.79 17.62
N LYS A 169 4.68 -5.75 17.07
CA LYS A 169 4.81 -6.21 15.67
C LYS A 169 3.54 -6.05 14.86
N SER A 170 2.39 -6.07 15.51
CA SER A 170 1.08 -6.04 14.86
C SER A 170 0.12 -5.05 15.51
N ILE A 171 -0.95 -4.73 14.79
CA ILE A 171 -2.05 -3.91 15.32
C ILE A 171 -2.63 -4.47 16.62
N ASN A 172 -2.72 -5.80 16.76
CA ASN A 172 -3.27 -6.43 17.97
C ASN A 172 -2.44 -6.18 19.22
N ASP A 173 -1.15 -5.88 19.08
CA ASP A 173 -0.28 -5.55 20.21
C ASP A 173 -0.59 -4.16 20.80
N VAL A 174 -1.29 -3.32 20.04
CA VAL A 174 -1.58 -1.91 20.39
C VAL A 174 -3.07 -1.64 20.56
N THR A 175 -3.90 -2.26 19.72
CA THR A 175 -5.33 -2.00 19.62
C THR A 175 -6.09 -3.28 19.92
N PRO A 176 -6.54 -3.48 21.18
CA PRO A 176 -7.39 -4.61 21.53
C PRO A 176 -8.74 -4.51 20.80
N ILE A 177 -8.91 -5.34 19.77
CA ILE A 177 -10.13 -5.41 18.97
C ILE A 177 -11.20 -6.17 19.77
N ILE A 178 -12.26 -5.47 20.18
CA ILE A 178 -13.38 -6.03 20.96
C ILE A 178 -14.60 -6.37 20.11
N GLY A 179 -14.67 -5.86 18.88
CA GLY A 179 -15.70 -6.21 17.90
C GLY A 179 -15.16 -6.13 16.48
N PHE A 180 -15.68 -6.97 15.60
CA PHE A 180 -15.31 -7.04 14.19
C PHE A 180 -16.61 -7.23 13.39
N THR A 181 -16.82 -6.35 12.42
CA THR A 181 -17.94 -6.41 11.48
C THR A 181 -17.38 -6.37 10.07
N GLN A 182 -17.67 -7.39 9.26
CA GLN A 182 -17.45 -7.33 7.82
C GLN A 182 -18.63 -6.58 7.21
N VAL A 183 -18.39 -5.40 6.63
CA VAL A 183 -19.44 -4.62 5.95
C VAL A 183 -19.66 -5.17 4.54
N ASN A 184 -18.56 -5.38 3.82
CA ASN A 184 -18.49 -6.02 2.51
C ASN A 184 -17.07 -6.58 2.29
N ASP A 185 -16.74 -7.16 1.14
CA ASP A 185 -15.43 -7.79 0.89
C ASP A 185 -14.21 -6.84 1.04
N TYR A 186 -14.43 -5.54 0.93
CA TYR A 186 -13.40 -4.49 0.93
C TYR A 186 -13.43 -3.61 2.17
N GLU A 187 -14.46 -3.73 3.01
CA GLU A 187 -14.70 -2.84 4.13
C GLU A 187 -15.01 -3.60 5.42
N ILE A 188 -14.34 -3.17 6.48
CA ILE A 188 -14.56 -3.69 7.82
C ILE A 188 -14.68 -2.55 8.83
N GLU A 189 -15.40 -2.83 9.90
CA GLU A 189 -15.49 -1.99 11.07
C GLU A 189 -14.97 -2.73 12.29
N LEU A 190 -14.07 -2.09 13.03
CA LEU A 190 -13.51 -2.57 14.26
C LEU A 190 -14.07 -1.75 15.41
N LYS A 191 -14.66 -2.43 16.40
CA LYS A 191 -14.91 -1.84 17.70
C LYS A 191 -13.68 -2.08 18.57
N ILE A 192 -13.18 -1.01 19.16
CA ILE A 192 -11.98 -1.01 19.99
C ILE A 192 -12.31 -0.28 21.30
N ASN A 193 -11.51 -0.48 22.34
CA ASN A 193 -11.80 0.18 23.61
C ASN A 193 -11.66 1.71 23.48
N GLY A 194 -12.75 2.46 23.66
CA GLY A 194 -12.79 3.91 23.57
C GLY A 194 -12.90 4.49 22.15
N GLY A 195 -13.22 3.67 21.14
CA GLY A 195 -13.37 4.16 19.77
C GLY A 195 -13.81 3.12 18.74
N SER A 196 -13.74 3.53 17.49
CA SER A 196 -13.94 2.70 16.32
C SER A 196 -12.86 2.95 15.27
N GLN A 197 -12.66 1.95 14.42
CA GLN A 197 -11.76 2.03 13.29
C GLN A 197 -12.42 1.36 12.07
N THR A 198 -12.60 2.11 10.99
CA THR A 198 -13.08 1.60 9.70
C THR A 198 -11.89 1.43 8.78
N MET A 199 -11.79 0.29 8.12
CA MET A 199 -10.74 0.01 7.14
C MET A 199 -11.37 -0.33 5.80
N LEU A 200 -10.92 0.35 4.74
CA LEU A 200 -11.47 0.23 3.39
C LEU A 200 -10.34 0.01 2.39
N VAL A 201 -10.39 -1.09 1.62
CA VAL A 201 -9.54 -1.30 0.46
C VAL A 201 -9.98 -0.35 -0.65
N LEU A 202 -9.08 0.55 -1.07
CA LEU A 202 -9.35 1.51 -2.13
C LEU A 202 -8.86 1.03 -3.50
N ALA A 203 -7.69 0.39 -3.54
CA ALA A 203 -7.14 -0.15 -4.77
C ALA A 203 -6.19 -1.33 -4.51
N LYS A 204 -5.97 -2.16 -5.53
CA LYS A 204 -4.93 -3.19 -5.56
C LYS A 204 -4.18 -3.11 -6.89
N GLY A 205 -2.87 -3.24 -6.84
CA GLY A 205 -1.97 -3.16 -7.99
C GLY A 205 -0.53 -3.02 -7.52
N ASP A 206 0.42 -3.10 -8.45
CA ASP A 206 1.85 -2.93 -8.15
C ASP A 206 2.18 -1.43 -8.06
N THR A 207 2.64 -0.99 -6.89
CA THR A 207 3.03 0.41 -6.65
C THR A 207 4.53 0.65 -6.76
N ASN A 208 5.33 -0.42 -6.79
CA ASN A 208 6.78 -0.33 -6.61
C ASN A 208 7.59 -1.02 -7.73
N GLY A 209 6.92 -1.67 -8.67
CA GLY A 209 7.50 -2.31 -9.85
C GLY A 209 8.07 -3.72 -9.61
N ASP A 210 7.84 -4.32 -8.45
CA ASP A 210 8.33 -5.68 -8.13
C ASP A 210 7.44 -6.80 -8.67
N GLN A 211 6.40 -6.47 -9.43
CA GLN A 211 5.42 -7.37 -10.04
C GLN A 211 4.53 -8.10 -9.03
N ILE A 212 4.55 -7.70 -7.76
CA ILE A 212 3.67 -8.21 -6.69
C ILE A 212 2.53 -7.22 -6.47
N GLU A 213 1.32 -7.74 -6.25
CA GLU A 213 0.15 -6.93 -5.95
C GLU A 213 0.27 -6.29 -4.55
N ASP A 214 0.24 -4.95 -4.52
CA ASP A 214 0.16 -4.14 -3.32
C ASP A 214 -1.30 -3.71 -3.05
N LEU A 215 -1.55 -3.24 -1.82
CA LEU A 215 -2.86 -2.88 -1.31
C LEU A 215 -2.85 -1.41 -0.86
N LEU A 216 -3.67 -0.57 -1.48
CA LEU A 216 -3.98 0.77 -0.96
C LEU A 216 -5.21 0.69 -0.06
N MET A 217 -5.04 1.09 1.19
CA MET A 217 -6.09 1.06 2.21
C MET A 217 -6.28 2.42 2.85
N GLN A 218 -7.53 2.80 3.05
CA GLN A 218 -7.93 3.90 3.92
C GLN A 218 -8.28 3.37 5.30
N VAL A 219 -7.86 4.12 6.32
CA VAL A 219 -8.18 3.84 7.72
C VAL A 219 -8.76 5.10 8.34
N ILE A 220 -9.97 4.99 8.86
CA ILE A 220 -10.66 6.07 9.57
C ILE A 220 -10.79 5.67 11.03
N ASN A 221 -10.21 6.47 11.90
CA ASN A 221 -10.28 6.31 13.36
C ASN A 221 -11.25 7.34 13.93
N ALA A 222 -12.03 6.95 14.93
CA ALA A 222 -12.88 7.86 15.71
C ALA A 222 -12.87 7.46 17.19
N THR A 223 -12.84 8.44 18.10
CA THR A 223 -13.06 8.18 19.54
C THR A 223 -14.54 8.13 19.88
N GLU A 224 -14.90 7.24 20.79
CA GLU A 224 -16.25 7.23 21.37
C GLU A 224 -16.41 8.43 22.33
N GLY A 225 -17.45 9.24 22.12
CA GLY A 225 -17.74 10.42 22.97
C GLY A 225 -16.74 11.58 22.87
N GLY A 226 -15.72 11.49 22.00
CA GLY A 226 -14.71 12.52 21.78
C GLY A 226 -14.79 13.16 20.38
N THR A 227 -13.97 14.18 20.14
CA THR A 227 -13.88 14.88 18.84
C THR A 227 -12.73 14.39 17.97
N TYR A 228 -11.95 13.41 18.43
CA TYR A 228 -10.85 12.88 17.65
C TYR A 228 -11.38 12.05 16.49
N SER A 229 -11.00 12.44 15.29
CA SER A 229 -11.11 11.64 14.08
C SER A 229 -9.83 11.81 13.25
N ALA A 230 -9.38 10.73 12.64
CA ALA A 230 -8.22 10.74 11.76
C ALA A 230 -8.44 9.80 10.59
N THR A 231 -8.21 10.30 9.38
CA THR A 231 -8.15 9.51 8.15
C THR A 231 -6.69 9.38 7.75
N ARG A 232 -6.27 8.16 7.43
CA ARG A 232 -4.89 7.84 7.01
C ARG A 232 -4.93 6.91 5.82
N LEU A 233 -3.89 6.97 4.99
CA LEU A 233 -3.71 6.05 3.87
C LEU A 233 -2.48 5.18 4.09
N PHE A 234 -2.59 3.93 3.69
CA PHE A 234 -1.51 2.96 3.78
C PHE A 234 -1.37 2.23 2.46
N VAL A 235 -0.13 2.09 1.99
CA VAL A 235 0.22 1.16 0.91
C VAL A 235 0.97 0.00 1.55
N LEU A 236 0.44 -1.21 1.35
CA LEU A 236 0.93 -2.43 1.97
C LEU A 236 1.29 -3.46 0.91
N SER A 237 2.34 -4.22 1.16
CA SER A 237 2.75 -5.35 0.32
C SER A 237 2.82 -6.63 1.14
N ARG A 238 2.63 -7.77 0.49
CA ARG A 238 2.85 -9.09 1.09
C ARG A 238 3.62 -9.95 0.09
N LYS A 239 4.82 -10.39 0.46
CA LYS A 239 5.77 -11.02 -0.49
C LYS A 239 5.67 -12.54 -0.60
N GLU A 240 4.89 -13.16 0.27
CA GLU A 240 4.69 -14.61 0.28
C GLU A 240 3.32 -14.95 0.87
N LYS A 241 2.81 -16.13 0.52
CA LYS A 241 1.56 -16.64 1.07
C LYS A 241 1.72 -16.79 2.57
N ASP A 242 0.75 -16.26 3.32
CA ASP A 242 0.76 -16.28 4.79
C ASP A 242 1.91 -15.48 5.46
N GLY A 243 2.75 -14.76 4.68
CA GLY A 243 3.84 -13.95 5.18
C GLY A 243 3.40 -12.66 5.90
N SER A 244 4.38 -11.91 6.42
CA SER A 244 4.13 -10.62 7.08
C SER A 244 3.81 -9.50 6.09
N TRP A 245 2.98 -8.56 6.51
CA TRP A 245 2.73 -7.32 5.79
C TRP A 245 3.93 -6.38 5.89
N SER A 246 4.30 -5.80 4.75
CA SER A 246 5.28 -4.72 4.65
C SER A 246 4.56 -3.40 4.42
N LEU A 247 4.86 -2.39 5.23
CA LEU A 247 4.39 -1.03 4.99
C LEU A 247 5.31 -0.37 3.96
N LEU A 248 4.77 -0.02 2.79
CA LEU A 248 5.51 0.69 1.74
C LEU A 248 5.45 2.21 1.97
N SER A 249 4.26 2.74 2.27
CA SER A 249 4.06 4.16 2.53
C SER A 249 2.84 4.42 3.43
N GLU A 250 2.89 5.54 4.14
CA GLU A 250 1.85 6.03 5.05
C GLU A 250 1.65 7.53 4.81
N TYR A 251 0.39 7.99 4.79
CA TYR A 251 0.02 9.40 4.58
C TYR A 251 -0.99 9.88 5.62
#